data_AF-A0A2G9PHA7-F1
#
_entry.id   AF-A0A2G9PHA7-F1
#
_cell.length_a   1.000
_cell.length_b   1.000
_cell.length_c   1.000
_cell.angle_alpha   90.00
_cell.angle_beta   90.00
_cell.angle_gamma   90.00
#
_symmetry.space_group_name_H-M   'P 1'
#
loop_
_entity.id
_entity.type
_entity.pdbx_description
1 polymer ?
#
loop_
_entity_poly.entity_id
_entity_poly.type
_entity_poly.pdbx_seq_one_letter_code
_entity_poly.pdbx_strand_id
1 'polypeptide(L)'
;MWIERTTFVTAYKLPGILRWFEVISISHATISPLENAIETMSATNEKILMLINQYQRDENLPINPLSMCLNGIVDPAVMGGFANYEKAFFTEEYTHRHPEDYEKLSKLKDLIAWQVQYVLY
;
A
#
# COMPACT_ATOMS: atom_id res chain seq x y z
N MET A 1 12.00 -1.85 5.97
CA MET A 1 12.66 -0.56 5.69
C MET A 1 11.92 0.53 6.45
N TRP A 2 12.62 1.35 7.23
CA TRP A 2 12.07 2.55 7.88
C TRP A 2 11.93 3.68 6.85
N ILE A 3 10.88 4.50 6.96
CA ILE A 3 10.67 5.66 6.08
C ILE A 3 10.58 6.93 6.92
N GLU A 4 11.27 7.97 6.51
CA GLU A 4 11.06 9.32 7.03
C GLU A 4 10.04 10.05 6.14
N ARG A 5 8.87 10.38 6.70
CA ARG A 5 7.79 11.08 6.01
C ARG A 5 7.77 12.54 6.44
N THR A 6 7.91 13.43 5.46
CA THR A 6 7.68 14.87 5.65
C THR A 6 6.34 15.26 5.04
N THR A 7 5.45 15.86 5.84
CA THR A 7 4.13 16.31 5.39
C THR A 7 4.11 17.84 5.32
N PHE A 8 3.69 18.37 4.17
CA PHE A 8 3.56 19.80 3.92
C PHE A 8 2.07 20.16 3.84
N VAL A 9 1.65 21.17 4.58
CA VAL A 9 0.28 21.73 4.50
C VAL A 9 0.36 23.09 3.83
N THR A 10 -0.35 23.26 2.73
CA THR A 10 -0.43 24.52 1.99
C THR A 10 -1.46 25.47 2.59
N ALA A 11 -1.26 26.77 2.43
CA ALA A 11 -2.17 27.82 2.92
C ALA A 11 -3.61 27.66 2.40
N TYR A 12 -3.77 27.15 1.17
CA TYR A 12 -5.06 26.92 0.52
C TYR A 12 -5.09 25.56 -0.18
N LYS A 13 -6.30 25.06 -0.49
CA LYS A 13 -6.52 23.80 -1.22
C LYS A 13 -6.13 23.93 -2.69
N LEU A 14 -5.72 22.81 -3.28
CA LEU A 14 -5.51 22.66 -4.71
C LEU A 14 -6.66 21.84 -5.34
N PRO A 15 -7.16 22.19 -6.54
CA PRO A 15 -6.81 23.39 -7.32
C PRO A 15 -7.39 24.67 -6.67
N GLY A 16 -6.73 25.81 -6.90
CA GLY A 16 -7.19 27.13 -6.43
C GLY A 16 -6.93 28.23 -7.48
N ILE A 17 -7.03 29.51 -7.08
CA ILE A 17 -6.79 30.66 -7.98
C ILE A 17 -5.37 30.60 -8.58
N LEU A 18 -4.40 30.18 -7.78
CA LEU A 18 -3.02 29.99 -8.18
C LEU A 18 -2.70 28.50 -8.32
N ARG A 19 -1.64 28.21 -9.09
CA ARG A 19 -1.09 26.84 -9.27
C ARG A 19 -0.14 26.41 -8.16
N TRP A 20 0.17 27.32 -7.23
CA TRP A 20 1.00 27.07 -6.06
C TRP A 20 0.45 27.86 -4.87
N PHE A 21 0.72 27.35 -3.68
CA PHE A 21 0.46 28.04 -2.42
C PHE A 21 1.63 27.80 -1.48
N GLU A 22 1.90 28.77 -0.61
CA GLU A 22 2.93 28.66 0.42
C GLU A 22 2.61 27.52 1.39
N VAL A 23 3.65 26.83 1.85
CA VAL A 23 3.54 25.84 2.93
C VAL A 23 3.47 26.57 4.26
N ILE A 24 2.39 26.35 5.01
CA ILE A 24 2.15 26.97 6.32
C ILE A 24 2.51 26.05 7.49
N SER A 25 2.66 24.75 7.25
CA SER A 25 3.05 23.77 8.26
C SER A 25 3.86 22.64 7.65
N ILE A 26 4.90 22.23 8.37
CA ILE A 26 5.78 21.10 8.04
C ILE A 26 5.79 20.17 9.26
N SER A 27 5.54 18.88 9.05
CA SER A 27 5.69 17.86 10.09
C SER A 27 6.52 16.68 9.60
N HIS A 28 7.24 16.05 10.52
CA HIS A 28 8.07 14.88 10.27
C HIS A 28 7.52 13.70 11.06
N ALA A 29 7.50 12.52 10.43
CA ALA A 29 7.10 11.27 11.06
C ALA A 29 8.00 10.14 10.57
N THR A 30 8.37 9.24 11.49
CA THR A 30 9.07 8.01 11.15
C THR A 30 8.06 6.89 11.03
N ILE A 31 8.01 6.26 9.86
CA ILE A 31 7.11 5.14 9.57
C ILE A 31 7.88 3.84 9.74
N SER A 32 7.34 2.95 10.56
CA SER A 32 7.97 1.67 10.84
C SER A 32 7.96 0.74 9.63
N PRO A 33 8.84 -0.29 9.59
CA PRO A 33 8.80 -1.30 8.54
C PRO A 33 7.44 -1.99 8.40
N LEU A 34 6.73 -2.23 9.51
CA LEU A 34 5.40 -2.85 9.50
C LEU A 34 4.33 -1.88 8.96
N GLU A 35 4.37 -0.62 9.38
CA GLU A 35 3.45 0.41 8.87
C GLU A 35 3.63 0.63 7.38
N ASN A 36 4.87 0.68 6.92
CA ASN A 36 5.20 0.75 5.50
C ASN A 36 4.68 -0.47 4.72
N ALA A 37 4.79 -1.68 5.27
CA ALA A 37 4.23 -2.88 4.64
C ALA A 37 2.70 -2.80 4.51
N ILE A 38 2.01 -2.31 5.56
CA ILE A 38 0.55 -2.10 5.55
C ILE A 38 0.14 -1.08 4.49
N GLU A 39 0.81 0.07 4.43
CA GLU A 39 0.52 1.09 3.43
C GLU A 39 0.78 0.60 2.00
N THR A 40 1.89 -0.11 1.79
CA THR A 40 2.24 -0.69 0.49
C THR A 40 1.20 -1.71 0.04
N MET A 41 0.75 -2.58 0.95
CA MET A 41 -0.27 -3.58 0.65
C MET A 41 -1.63 -2.92 0.36
N SER A 42 -2.03 -1.94 1.18
CA SER A 42 -3.29 -1.20 0.99
C SER A 42 -3.32 -0.48 -0.36
N ALA A 43 -2.26 0.25 -0.70
CA ALA A 43 -2.16 0.96 -1.98
C ALA A 43 -2.20 0.01 -3.18
N THR A 44 -1.58 -1.17 -3.06
CA THR A 44 -1.59 -2.19 -4.11
C THR A 44 -3.00 -2.77 -4.30
N ASN A 45 -3.71 -3.07 -3.21
CA ASN A 45 -5.08 -3.56 -3.26
C ASN A 45 -6.05 -2.53 -3.83
N GLU A 46 -5.93 -1.26 -3.41
CA GLU A 46 -6.71 -0.16 -3.97
C GLU A 46 -6.48 -0.02 -5.48
N LYS A 47 -5.22 -0.13 -5.93
CA LYS A 47 -4.88 -0.07 -7.35
C LYS A 47 -5.52 -1.20 -8.16
N ILE A 48 -5.49 -2.44 -7.67
CA ILE A 48 -6.15 -3.57 -8.34
C ILE A 48 -7.66 -3.30 -8.41
N LEU A 49 -8.28 -2.93 -7.29
CA LEU A 49 -9.72 -2.68 -7.23
C LEU A 49 -10.14 -1.54 -8.17
N MET A 50 -9.35 -0.47 -8.25
CA MET A 50 -9.58 0.61 -9.21
C MET A 50 -9.51 0.12 -10.65
N LEU A 51 -8.50 -0.70 -10.99
CA LEU A 51 -8.39 -1.27 -12.34
C LEU A 51 -9.57 -2.17 -12.64
N ILE A 52 -9.91 -3.14 -11.78
CA ILE A 52 -11.07 -4.03 -11.96
C ILE A 52 -12.34 -3.20 -12.23
N ASN A 53 -12.61 -2.18 -11.42
CA ASN A 53 -13.77 -1.30 -11.61
C ASN A 53 -13.74 -0.52 -12.94
N GLN A 54 -12.57 -0.17 -13.46
CA GLN A 54 -12.44 0.49 -14.77
C GLN A 54 -12.79 -0.47 -15.91
N TYR A 55 -12.25 -1.69 -15.91
CA TYR A 55 -12.53 -2.68 -16.97
C TYR A 55 -13.97 -3.21 -16.92
N GLN A 56 -14.57 -3.29 -15.73
CA GLN A 56 -16.00 -3.58 -15.59
C GLN A 56 -16.90 -2.51 -16.22
N ARG A 57 -16.42 -1.26 -16.33
CA ARG A 57 -17.16 -0.14 -16.93
C ARG A 57 -16.90 -0.01 -18.43
N ASP A 58 -15.70 -0.36 -18.88
CA ASP A 58 -15.30 -0.30 -20.29
C ASP A 58 -14.37 -1.46 -20.64
N GLU A 59 -14.93 -2.45 -21.35
CA GLU A 59 -14.21 -3.64 -21.81
C GLU A 59 -13.24 -3.35 -22.97
N ASN A 60 -13.31 -2.16 -23.60
CA ASN A 60 -12.42 -1.80 -24.71
C ASN A 60 -11.08 -1.24 -24.23
N LEU A 61 -10.88 -1.06 -22.93
CA LEU A 61 -9.62 -0.58 -22.38
C LEU A 61 -8.48 -1.56 -22.71
N PRO A 62 -7.28 -1.07 -23.11
CA PRO A 62 -6.15 -1.94 -23.38
C PRO A 62 -5.77 -2.74 -22.13
N ILE A 63 -5.70 -4.07 -22.21
CA ILE A 63 -5.51 -4.96 -21.05
C ILE A 63 -4.15 -4.81 -20.32
N ASN A 64 -3.14 -4.24 -21.00
CA ASN A 64 -1.76 -4.19 -20.53
C ASN A 64 -1.56 -3.67 -19.09
N PRO A 65 -2.22 -2.56 -18.64
CA PRO A 65 -2.10 -2.10 -17.26
C PRO A 65 -2.60 -3.10 -16.23
N LEU A 66 -3.69 -3.81 -16.51
CA LEU A 66 -4.23 -4.83 -15.59
C LEU A 66 -3.32 -6.05 -15.55
N SER A 67 -2.90 -6.56 -16.72
CA SER A 67 -1.97 -7.70 -16.79
C SER A 67 -0.66 -7.42 -16.08
N MET A 68 -0.06 -6.24 -16.28
CA MET A 68 1.18 -5.84 -15.61
C MET A 68 0.98 -5.74 -14.09
N CYS A 69 -0.15 -5.20 -13.63
CA CYS A 69 -0.47 -5.10 -12.22
C CYS A 69 -0.62 -6.48 -11.57
N LEU A 70 -1.40 -7.37 -12.18
CA LEU A 70 -1.64 -8.71 -11.67
C LEU A 70 -0.36 -9.55 -11.66
N ASN A 71 0.42 -9.52 -12.74
CA ASN A 71 1.70 -10.25 -12.81
C ASN A 71 2.68 -9.79 -11.71
N GLY A 72 2.77 -8.48 -11.46
CA GLY A 72 3.63 -7.95 -10.41
C GLY A 72 3.24 -8.37 -8.98
N ILE A 73 2.03 -8.88 -8.80
CA ILE A 73 1.49 -9.33 -7.50
C ILE A 73 1.57 -10.85 -7.38
N VAL A 74 1.20 -11.58 -8.45
CA VAL A 74 1.22 -13.04 -8.50
C VAL A 74 2.66 -13.57 -8.52
N ASP A 75 3.53 -12.96 -9.32
CA ASP A 75 4.93 -13.36 -9.49
C ASP A 75 5.89 -12.19 -9.23
N PRO A 76 6.05 -11.80 -7.95
CA PRO A 76 6.87 -10.65 -7.56
C PRO A 76 8.37 -11.00 -7.54
N ALA A 77 8.92 -11.47 -8.66
CA ALA A 77 10.27 -12.03 -8.79
C ALA A 77 11.42 -11.10 -8.32
N VAL A 78 11.19 -9.78 -8.31
CA VAL A 78 12.20 -8.77 -7.90
C VAL A 78 12.07 -8.37 -6.43
N MET A 79 10.85 -8.09 -5.98
CA MET A 79 10.59 -7.52 -4.65
C MET A 79 10.17 -8.56 -3.60
N GLY A 80 9.97 -9.82 -3.99
CA GLY A 80 9.65 -10.96 -3.12
C GLY A 80 8.24 -10.98 -2.52
N GLY A 81 7.39 -10.01 -2.90
CA GLY A 81 5.96 -9.99 -2.55
C GLY A 81 5.67 -9.96 -1.06
N PHE A 82 4.46 -10.41 -0.70
CA PHE A 82 4.05 -10.50 0.70
C PHE A 82 4.80 -11.58 1.49
N ALA A 83 5.42 -12.57 0.82
CA ALA A 83 6.24 -13.58 1.49
C ALA A 83 7.40 -12.96 2.28
N ASN A 84 7.91 -11.79 1.86
CA ASN A 84 8.88 -11.02 2.63
C ASN A 84 8.30 -10.45 3.92
N TYR A 85 7.01 -10.06 3.92
CA TYR A 85 6.32 -9.60 5.12
C TYR A 85 6.06 -10.74 6.10
N GLU A 86 5.70 -11.92 5.60
CA GLU A 86 5.51 -13.10 6.45
C GLU A 86 6.80 -13.46 7.19
N LYS A 87 7.92 -13.52 6.47
CA LYS A 87 9.25 -13.81 7.05
C LYS A 87 9.72 -12.75 8.04
N ALA A 88 9.33 -11.49 7.84
CA ALA A 88 9.78 -10.37 8.68
C ALA A 88 8.92 -10.17 9.93
N PHE A 89 7.59 -10.29 9.81
CA PHE A 89 6.64 -9.83 10.82
C PHE A 89 5.79 -10.94 11.43
N PHE A 90 5.60 -12.08 10.75
CA PHE A 90 4.73 -13.17 11.21
C PHE A 90 5.53 -14.30 11.88
N THR A 91 6.59 -13.94 12.58
CA THR A 91 7.37 -14.87 13.40
C THR A 91 6.93 -14.80 14.86
N GLU A 92 7.06 -15.90 15.60
CA GLU A 92 6.79 -15.93 17.04
C GLU A 92 7.70 -14.95 17.80
N GLU A 93 8.95 -14.81 17.36
CA GLU A 93 9.95 -13.90 17.91
C GLU A 93 9.52 -12.43 17.78
N TYR A 94 9.05 -12.01 16.59
CA TYR A 94 8.57 -10.65 16.37
C TYR A 94 7.35 -10.36 17.24
N THR A 95 6.38 -11.28 17.25
CA THR A 95 5.12 -11.11 17.99
C THR A 95 5.34 -11.00 19.49
N HIS A 96 6.29 -11.74 20.06
CA HIS A 96 6.65 -11.62 21.47
C HIS A 96 7.39 -10.33 21.80
N ARG A 97 8.24 -9.82 20.89
CA ARG A 97 9.01 -8.60 21.11
C ARG A 97 8.21 -7.32 20.89
N HIS A 98 7.17 -7.38 20.06
CA HIS A 98 6.35 -6.24 19.66
C HIS A 98 4.86 -6.49 19.93
N PRO A 99 4.44 -6.72 21.19
CA PRO A 99 3.03 -6.94 21.52
C PRO A 99 2.14 -5.75 21.15
N GLU A 100 2.69 -4.53 21.13
CA GLU A 100 2.02 -3.30 20.72
C GLU A 100 1.57 -3.30 19.25
N ASP A 101 2.19 -4.12 18.41
CA ASP A 101 1.93 -4.18 16.97
C ASP A 101 0.80 -5.18 16.62
N TYR A 102 0.18 -5.82 17.61
CA TYR A 102 -0.84 -6.86 17.38
C TYR A 102 -1.94 -6.45 16.38
N GLU A 103 -2.53 -5.26 16.56
CA GLU A 103 -3.57 -4.77 15.65
C GLU A 103 -3.04 -4.52 14.23
N LYS A 104 -1.82 -4.00 14.10
CA LYS A 104 -1.17 -3.76 12.81
C LYS A 104 -0.87 -5.07 12.10
N LEU A 105 -0.39 -6.08 12.83
CA LEU A 105 -0.17 -7.43 12.31
C LEU A 105 -1.47 -8.07 11.82
N SER A 106 -2.56 -7.93 12.58
CA SER A 106 -3.89 -8.40 12.14
C SER A 106 -4.31 -7.71 10.85
N LYS A 107 -4.19 -6.38 10.79
CA LYS A 107 -4.53 -5.59 9.60
C LYS A 107 -3.72 -6.02 8.38
N LEU A 108 -2.42 -6.30 8.55
CA LEU A 108 -1.59 -6.76 7.44
C LEU A 108 -2.03 -8.14 6.93
N LYS A 109 -2.39 -9.06 7.84
CA LYS A 109 -2.94 -10.38 7.45
C LYS A 109 -4.24 -10.24 6.69
N ASP A 110 -5.14 -9.38 7.16
CA ASP A 110 -6.41 -9.11 6.47
C ASP A 110 -6.15 -8.57 5.05
N LEU A 111 -5.25 -7.59 4.91
CA LEU A 111 -4.90 -7.03 3.61
C LEU A 111 -4.31 -8.07 2.64
N ILE A 112 -3.48 -8.99 3.13
CA ILE A 112 -2.96 -10.11 2.32
C ILE A 112 -4.11 -11.03 1.89
N ALA A 113 -5.00 -11.41 2.82
CA ALA A 113 -6.13 -12.27 2.51
C ALA A 113 -7.07 -11.62 1.47
N TRP A 114 -7.34 -10.32 1.59
CA TRP A 114 -8.11 -9.56 0.60
C TRP A 114 -7.42 -9.53 -0.76
N GLN A 115 -6.10 -9.33 -0.81
CA GLN A 115 -5.36 -9.33 -2.08
C GLN A 115 -5.52 -10.66 -2.82
N VAL A 116 -5.41 -11.78 -2.09
CA VAL A 116 -5.54 -13.13 -2.64
C VAL A 116 -6.94 -13.33 -3.24
N GLN A 117 -8.00 -12.81 -2.62
CA GLN A 117 -9.36 -12.89 -3.15
C GLN A 117 -9.49 -12.20 -4.52
N TYR A 118 -8.87 -11.05 -4.73
CA TYR A 118 -8.95 -10.33 -6.03
C TYR A 118 -8.15 -10.99 -7.16
N VAL A 119 -7.19 -11.85 -6.81
CA VAL A 119 -6.21 -12.39 -7.76
C VAL A 119 -6.55 -13.83 -8.15
N LEU A 120 -7.17 -14.60 -7.26
CA LEU A 120 -7.51 -16.01 -7.47
C LEU A 120 -8.97 -16.26 -7.91
N TYR A 121 -9.81 -15.22 -7.94
CA TYR A 121 -11.21 -15.27 -8.40
C TYR A 121 -11.47 -14.19 -9.44
#